data_AF-K9SHE9-F1
#
_entry.id   AF-K9SHE9-F1
#
_cell.length_a   1.000
_cell.length_b   1.000
_cell.length_c   1.000
_cell.angle_alpha   90.00
_cell.angle_beta   90.00
_cell.angle_gamma   90.00
#
_symmetry.space_group_name_H-M   'P 1'
#
loop_
_entity.id
_entity.type
_entity.pdbx_description
1 polymer ?
#
loop_
_entity_poly.entity_id
_entity_poly.type
_entity_poly.pdbx_seq_one_letter_code
_entity_poly.pdbx_strand_id
1 'polypeptide(L)'
;MHISWEKSVYGGKVPVECVICGQRATPIRAKNNQFLFAALHNDRDKVLGEVCRSCTRSGSAGIQQRLGERISRLEAKLQELKEIAADEVQVPTLAQEFEAIVPRSDRTDDLDGND
;
A
#
# COMPACT_ATOMS: atom_id res chain seq x y z
N MET A 1 0.83 -23.53 11.58
CA MET A 1 0.23 -22.24 11.20
C MET A 1 -1.24 -22.45 10.92
N HIS A 2 -2.10 -21.53 11.32
CA HIS A 2 -3.54 -21.60 11.06
C HIS A 2 -4.13 -20.20 10.87
N ILE A 3 -5.36 -20.12 10.35
CA ILE A 3 -6.10 -18.86 10.21
C ILE A 3 -7.34 -18.90 11.10
N SER A 4 -7.52 -17.89 11.95
CA SER A 4 -8.70 -17.69 12.80
C SER A 4 -9.38 -16.35 12.48
N TRP A 5 -10.61 -16.15 12.96
CA TRP A 5 -11.28 -14.85 12.93
C TRP A 5 -11.04 -14.13 14.25
N GLU A 6 -10.34 -13.01 14.20
CA GLU A 6 -9.99 -12.19 15.35
C GLU A 6 -10.73 -10.85 15.32
N LYS A 7 -10.95 -10.26 16.50
CA LYS A 7 -11.49 -8.90 16.60
C LYS A 7 -10.49 -7.90 16.04
N SER A 8 -10.98 -6.99 15.20
CA SER A 8 -10.19 -5.86 14.73
C SER A 8 -9.80 -4.98 15.91
N VAL A 9 -8.49 -4.78 16.09
CA VAL A 9 -7.95 -3.77 17.01
C VAL A 9 -7.97 -2.36 16.40
N TYR A 10 -8.16 -2.27 15.08
CA TYR A 10 -8.33 -1.01 14.37
C TYR A 10 -9.77 -0.51 14.52
N GLY A 11 -9.91 0.78 14.85
CA GLY A 11 -11.22 1.43 14.96
C GLY A 11 -11.96 1.45 13.62
N GLY A 12 -13.15 0.87 13.57
CA GLY A 12 -14.03 0.93 12.40
C GLY A 12 -13.64 -0.01 11.25
N LYS A 13 -13.84 0.46 10.01
CA LYS A 13 -13.69 -0.34 8.77
C LYS A 13 -12.34 -0.10 8.08
N VAL A 14 -11.28 0.15 8.85
CA VAL A 14 -9.97 0.53 8.32
C VAL A 14 -9.36 -0.63 7.52
N PRO A 15 -8.98 -0.44 6.25
CA PRO A 15 -8.34 -1.49 5.47
C PRO A 15 -6.88 -1.72 5.88
N VAL A 16 -6.54 -2.96 6.19
CA VAL A 16 -5.17 -3.42 6.52
C VAL A 16 -4.54 -4.10 5.30
N GLU A 17 -3.22 -4.29 5.31
CA GLU A 17 -2.56 -5.03 4.25
C GLU A 17 -2.63 -6.54 4.52
N CYS A 18 -3.07 -7.32 3.54
CA CYS A 18 -3.05 -8.78 3.63
C CYS A 18 -1.61 -9.30 3.64
N VAL A 19 -1.22 -10.04 4.68
CA VAL A 19 0.12 -10.64 4.80
C VAL A 19 0.42 -11.67 3.69
N ILE A 20 -0.60 -12.25 3.06
CA ILE A 20 -0.43 -13.25 2.00
C ILE A 20 -0.21 -12.61 0.62
N CYS A 21 -1.08 -11.69 0.20
CA CYS A 21 -1.05 -11.16 -1.18
C CYS A 21 -0.63 -9.69 -1.30
N GLY A 22 -0.52 -8.96 -0.18
CA GLY A 22 -0.20 -7.53 -0.14
C GLY A 22 -1.37 -6.60 -0.55
N GLN A 23 -2.55 -7.15 -0.83
CA GLN A 23 -3.73 -6.35 -1.16
C GLN A 23 -4.41 -5.83 0.10
N ARG A 24 -5.18 -4.73 -0.03
CA ARG A 24 -5.98 -4.21 1.08
C ARG A 24 -7.09 -5.18 1.46
N ALA A 25 -7.10 -5.58 2.73
CA ALA A 25 -8.14 -6.37 3.37
C ALA A 25 -9.02 -5.45 4.22
N THR A 26 -10.33 -5.53 4.03
CA THR A 26 -11.31 -4.77 4.81
C THR A 26 -11.94 -5.71 5.84
N PRO A 27 -12.18 -5.26 7.09
CA PRO A 27 -12.74 -6.14 8.09
C PRO A 27 -14.19 -6.47 7.75
N ILE A 28 -14.64 -7.64 8.19
CA ILE A 28 -16.04 -8.05 8.08
C ILE A 28 -16.80 -7.58 9.33
N ARG A 29 -18.05 -7.15 9.15
CA ARG A 29 -18.91 -6.77 10.26
C ARG A 29 -19.63 -7.99 10.82
N ALA A 30 -19.47 -8.26 12.10
CA ALA A 30 -20.17 -9.29 12.86
C ALA A 30 -21.53 -8.77 13.39
N LYS A 31 -22.38 -9.69 13.86
CA LYS A 31 -23.78 -9.41 14.29
C LYS A 31 -23.89 -8.37 15.42
N ASN A 32 -22.86 -8.20 16.24
CA ASN A 32 -22.81 -7.28 17.39
C ASN A 32 -22.07 -5.97 17.09
N ASN A 33 -22.05 -5.55 15.82
CA ASN A 33 -21.34 -4.35 15.36
C ASN A 33 -19.80 -4.40 15.59
N GLN A 34 -19.24 -5.57 15.87
CA GLN A 34 -17.79 -5.77 15.92
C GLN A 34 -17.24 -5.98 14.51
N PHE A 35 -16.02 -5.52 14.28
CA PHE A 35 -15.28 -5.76 13.05
C PHE A 35 -14.31 -6.91 13.28
N LEU A 36 -14.23 -7.86 12.34
CA LEU A 36 -13.34 -9.01 12.41
C LEU A 36 -12.38 -9.04 11.22
N PHE A 37 -11.17 -9.55 11.45
CA PHE A 37 -10.22 -9.92 10.42
C PHE A 37 -9.88 -11.39 10.51
N ALA A 38 -9.53 -12.00 9.38
CA ALA A 38 -8.86 -13.28 9.43
C ALA A 38 -7.39 -13.00 9.82
N ALA A 39 -6.87 -13.67 10.84
CA ALA A 39 -5.48 -13.52 11.28
C ALA A 39 -4.71 -14.83 11.03
N LEU A 40 -3.47 -14.72 10.56
CA LEU A 40 -2.56 -15.85 10.41
C LEU A 40 -1.76 -16.02 11.71
N HIS A 41 -1.79 -17.22 12.29
CA HIS A 41 -1.05 -17.57 13.50
C HIS A 41 0.09 -18.53 13.19
N ASN A 42 1.20 -18.40 13.91
CA ASN A 42 2.26 -19.40 13.92
C ASN A 42 1.90 -20.64 14.77
N ASP A 43 2.88 -21.50 15.05
CA ASP A 43 2.77 -22.69 15.90
C ASP A 43 2.63 -22.37 17.40
N ARG A 44 2.97 -21.14 17.81
CA ARG A 44 2.87 -20.63 19.19
C ARG A 44 1.70 -19.65 19.36
N ASP A 45 0.71 -19.72 18.47
CA ASP A 45 -0.46 -18.82 18.40
C ASP A 45 -0.15 -17.31 18.27
N LYS A 46 1.09 -16.94 17.95
CA LYS A 46 1.44 -15.54 17.67
C LYS A 46 0.86 -15.12 16.33
N VAL A 47 0.16 -13.99 16.31
CA VAL A 47 -0.35 -13.34 15.10
C VAL A 47 0.83 -12.86 14.23
N LEU A 48 0.86 -13.31 12.99
CA LEU A 48 1.83 -12.93 11.95
C LEU A 48 1.31 -11.82 11.03
N GLY A 49 -0.02 -11.64 10.98
CA GLY A 49 -0.68 -10.57 10.22
C GLY A 49 -2.08 -10.96 9.75
N GLU A 50 -2.77 -9.99 9.15
CA GLU A 50 -4.15 -10.14 8.69
C GLU A 50 -4.22 -10.72 7.27
N VAL A 51 -5.32 -11.42 6.99
CA VAL A 51 -5.56 -12.14 5.74
C VAL A 51 -6.85 -11.65 5.09
N CYS A 52 -6.79 -11.33 3.79
CA CYS A 52 -7.99 -10.93 3.05
C CYS A 52 -8.91 -12.13 2.77
N ARG A 53 -10.21 -11.85 2.62
CA ARG A 53 -11.24 -12.86 2.34
C ARG A 53 -10.94 -13.72 1.09
N SER A 54 -10.29 -13.15 0.08
CA SER A 54 -9.91 -13.89 -1.13
C SER A 54 -8.87 -14.99 -0.81
N CYS A 55 -7.85 -14.66 0.00
CA CYS A 55 -6.83 -15.62 0.43
C CYS A 55 -7.41 -16.66 1.39
N THR A 56 -8.31 -16.27 2.31
CA THR A 56 -8.99 -17.24 3.18
C THR A 56 -9.81 -18.26 2.38
N ARG A 57 -10.46 -17.82 1.28
CA ARG A 57 -11.29 -18.69 0.43
C ARG A 57 -10.50 -19.58 -0.53
N SER A 58 -9.24 -19.26 -0.84
CA SER A 58 -8.46 -20.02 -1.81
C SER A 58 -7.89 -21.34 -1.25
N GLY A 59 -8.02 -21.56 0.06
CA GLY A 59 -7.45 -22.74 0.72
C GLY A 59 -5.91 -22.72 0.74
N SER A 60 -5.32 -23.77 1.31
CA SER A 60 -3.86 -23.87 1.52
C SER A 60 -3.07 -23.78 0.22
N ALA A 61 -3.47 -24.51 -0.82
CA ALA A 61 -2.79 -24.51 -2.12
C ALA A 61 -2.78 -23.12 -2.77
N GLY A 62 -3.94 -22.44 -2.79
CA GLY A 62 -4.02 -21.09 -3.34
C GLY A 62 -3.28 -20.04 -2.50
N ILE A 63 -3.20 -20.23 -1.18
CA ILE A 63 -2.36 -19.39 -0.31
C ILE A 63 -0.89 -19.55 -0.66
N GLN A 64 -0.40 -20.79 -0.82
CA GLN A 64 0.99 -21.06 -1.20
C GLN A 64 1.35 -20.44 -2.55
N GLN A 65 0.46 -20.59 -3.54
CA GLN A 65 0.66 -19.95 -4.85
C GLN A 65 0.79 -18.42 -4.72
N ARG A 66 -0.15 -17.78 -4.00
CA ARG A 66 -0.14 -16.30 -3.81
C ARG A 66 1.08 -15.81 -3.03
N LEU A 67 1.54 -16.59 -2.05
CA LEU A 67 2.79 -16.30 -1.35
C LEU A 67 3.98 -16.35 -2.31
N GLY A 68 4.06 -17.38 -3.17
CA GLY A 68 5.08 -17.48 -4.21
C GLY A 68 5.06 -16.27 -5.15
N GLU A 69 3.89 -15.93 -5.70
CA GLU A 69 3.71 -14.74 -6.55
C GLU A 69 4.14 -13.45 -5.85
N ARG A 70 3.79 -13.30 -4.56
CA ARG A 70 4.17 -12.12 -3.76
C ARG A 70 5.68 -12.08 -3.52
N ILE A 71 6.31 -13.20 -3.17
CA ILE A 71 7.75 -13.31 -2.94
C ILE A 71 8.49 -12.88 -4.20
N SER A 72 8.17 -13.46 -5.36
CA SER A 72 8.84 -13.10 -6.62
C SER A 72 8.69 -11.62 -6.97
N ARG A 73 7.50 -11.03 -6.75
CA ARG A 73 7.28 -9.58 -6.95
C ARG A 73 8.10 -8.73 -5.98
N LEU A 74 8.20 -9.13 -4.71
CA LEU A 74 8.97 -8.40 -3.71
C LEU A 74 10.48 -8.51 -3.96
N GLU A 75 10.97 -9.65 -4.43
CA GLU A 75 12.36 -9.84 -4.83
C GLU A 75 12.72 -8.95 -6.03
N ALA A 76 11.85 -8.90 -7.05
CA ALA A 76 12.02 -7.97 -8.17
C ALA A 76 12.03 -6.51 -7.69
N LYS A 77 11.09 -6.15 -6.79
CA LYS A 77 11.04 -4.79 -6.25
C LYS A 77 12.25 -4.44 -5.40
N LEU A 78 12.77 -5.40 -4.64
CA LEU A 78 13.99 -5.23 -3.86
C LEU A 78 15.19 -4.97 -4.77
N GLN A 79 15.26 -5.68 -5.91
CA GLN A 79 16.32 -5.45 -6.89
C GLN A 79 16.23 -4.05 -7.50
N GLU A 80 15.05 -3.60 -7.92
CA GLU A 80 14.84 -2.21 -8.39
C GLU A 80 15.26 -1.17 -7.34
N LEU A 81 14.92 -1.40 -6.07
CA LEU A 81 15.28 -0.47 -4.98
C LEU A 81 16.78 -0.45 -4.71
N LYS A 82 17.47 -1.58 -4.88
CA LYS A 82 18.93 -1.64 -4.78
C LYS A 82 19.61 -0.88 -5.91
N GLU A 83 19.05 -0.92 -7.11
CA GLU A 83 19.54 -0.13 -8.25
C GLU A 83 19.37 1.36 -8.00
N ILE A 84 18.19 1.80 -7.55
CA ILE A 84 17.95 3.19 -7.16
C ILE A 84 18.92 3.65 -6.05
N ALA A 85 19.17 2.79 -5.06
CA ALA A 85 20.06 3.10 -3.95
C ALA A 85 21.55 3.07 -4.32
N ALA A 86 21.93 2.48 -5.47
CA ALA A 86 23.30 2.46 -5.95
C ALA A 86 23.72 3.81 -6.55
N ASP A 87 22.75 4.56 -7.07
CA ASP A 87 22.96 5.89 -7.64
C ASP A 87 22.77 6.98 -6.57
N GLU A 88 23.51 8.08 -6.71
CA GLU A 88 23.29 9.27 -5.88
C GLU A 88 21.97 9.95 -6.28
N VAL A 89 21.03 10.04 -5.35
CA VAL A 89 19.76 10.74 -5.56
C VAL A 89 20.01 12.25 -5.51
N GLN A 90 20.01 12.90 -6.68
CA GLN A 90 20.06 14.35 -6.77
C GLN A 90 18.72 14.94 -6.31
N VAL A 91 18.75 15.75 -5.26
CA VAL A 91 17.57 16.47 -4.74
C VAL A 91 17.64 17.92 -5.22
N PRO A 92 16.54 18.48 -5.77
CA PRO A 92 16.54 19.88 -6.18
C PRO A 92 16.84 20.80 -5.00
N THR A 93 17.58 21.88 -5.27
CA THR A 93 17.79 22.97 -4.32
C THR A 93 16.54 23.84 -4.24
N LEU A 94 16.36 24.57 -3.12
CA LEU A 94 15.25 25.51 -2.96
C LEU A 94 15.17 26.54 -4.11
N ALA A 95 16.32 27.04 -4.60
CA ALA A 95 16.36 27.98 -5.72
C ALA A 95 15.74 27.39 -7.01
N GLN A 96 16.05 26.13 -7.31
CA GLN A 96 15.48 25.42 -8.47
C GLN A 96 13.97 25.17 -8.32
N GLU A 97 13.48 24.99 -7.10
CA GLU A 97 12.03 24.87 -6.85
C GLU A 97 11.29 26.18 -7.11
N PHE A 98 11.86 27.34 -6.73
CA PHE A 98 11.24 28.64 -6.99
C PHE A 98 11.26 29.03 -8.48
N GLU A 99 12.30 28.68 -9.24
CA GLU A 99 12.36 28.90 -10.69
C GLU A 99 11.32 28.05 -11.46
N ALA A 100 10.94 26.89 -10.94
CA ALA A 100 9.89 26.06 -11.55
C ALA A 100 8.46 26.60 -11.31
N ILE A 101 8.27 27.47 -10.31
CA ILE A 101 6.99 28.10 -9.94
C ILE A 101 6.96 29.55 -10.49
N VAL A 102 7.41 29.77 -11.73
CA VAL A 102 7.09 31.03 -12.42
C VAL A 102 5.64 30.91 -12.92
N PRO A 103 4.70 31.76 -12.45
CA PRO A 103 3.38 31.83 -13.04
C PRO A 103 3.54 32.20 -14.51
N ARG A 104 2.88 31.46 -15.41
CA ARG A 104 2.65 31.95 -16.78
C ARG A 104 1.75 33.20 -16.71
N SER A 105 2.32 34.34 -16.36
CA SER A 105 1.74 35.64 -16.64
C SER A 105 2.48 36.23 -17.82
N ASP A 106 1.95 35.98 -19.00
CA ASP A 106 1.89 37.02 -20.02
C ASP A 106 0.51 36.87 -20.67
N ARG A 107 -0.50 37.38 -19.95
CA ARG A 107 -1.54 38.15 -20.62
C ARG A 107 -0.79 39.32 -21.21
N THR A 108 -0.60 39.32 -22.53
CA THR A 108 -0.42 40.57 -23.25
C THR A 108 -1.69 41.37 -22.99
N ASP A 109 -1.58 42.34 -22.10
CA ASP A 109 -2.59 43.38 -21.95
C ASP A 109 -2.71 44.05 -23.32
N ASP A 110 -3.87 43.83 -23.93
CA ASP A 110 -4.50 44.81 -24.80
C ASP A 110 -4.45 46.15 -24.06
N LEU A 111 -3.85 47.16 -24.67
CA LEU A 111 -4.22 48.60 -24.65
C LEU A 111 -2.99 49.49 -24.84
N ASP A 112 -2.93 50.12 -26.01
CA ASP A 112 -2.55 51.53 -26.26
C ASP A 112 -2.34 51.64 -27.79
N GLY A 113 -2.94 52.53 -28.55
CA GLY A 113 -3.69 53.74 -28.28
C GLY A 113 -3.89 54.43 -29.64
N ASN A 114 -4.89 55.30 -29.72
CA ASN A 114 -5.12 56.23 -30.83
C ASN A 114 -3.82 56.88 -31.34
N ASP A 115 -3.68 56.98 -32.66
CA ASP A 115 -3.74 58.24 -33.40
C ASP A 115 -4.02 57.99 -34.90
#